data_AF-A0A8T3YDP5-F1
#
_entry.id   AF-A0A8T3YDP5-F1
#
_cell.length_a   1.000
_cell.length_b   1.000
_cell.length_c   1.000
_cell.angle_alpha   90.00
_cell.angle_beta   90.00
_cell.angle_gamma   90.00
#
_symmetry.space_group_name_H-M   'P 1'
#
loop_
_entity.id
_entity.type
_entity.pdbx_description
1 polymer ?
#
loop_
_entity_poly.entity_id
_entity_poly.type
_entity_poly.pdbx_seq_one_letter_code
_entity_poly.pdbx_strand_id
1 'polypeptide(L)'
;MVSTADAGRIAASYQSFSIGMLGSHSALEIASGAKKQGCRTMVFCQKGREQTYAKHYRNLFDDIVLVDKFQEIVERKNLERLHAAGTIFVPNRSFAVYVGYDNIEAKFDVPLFGSRSMLRAEERDVQRNQYYLLEQAKISTPRRFANPDEIDRLCIVKVPEAGRKLERAFFYAASPAEYRNKLQERMRTGMVAVQDASKAVIEEFVVGAYFNANFFFSPLQQELELLGFDRRIQSDLDGILHLPAEQQLEIKRATQNIEVGHMPATMRESLLEKVFVAGENFVKAAKAEYPPGMLGTFALQGSITKDLEFVVFDVSMRMPGSPVLESFSPYTTYKYGRHVSPGERTAMEIKRAFAEHRLAEIVT
;
A
#
# COMPACT_ATOMS: atom_id res chain seq x y z
N MET A 1 5.16 -15.23 -18.04
CA MET A 1 4.80 -14.79 -16.68
C MET A 1 4.93 -15.97 -15.75
N VAL A 2 5.42 -15.74 -14.53
CA VAL A 2 5.47 -16.77 -13.48
C VAL A 2 4.04 -17.13 -13.11
N SER A 3 3.69 -18.41 -13.24
CA SER A 3 2.33 -18.87 -12.95
C SER A 3 2.17 -19.17 -11.46
N THR A 4 0.96 -18.95 -10.93
CA THR A 4 0.60 -19.32 -9.56
C THR A 4 0.83 -20.81 -9.29
N ALA A 5 0.60 -21.67 -10.29
CA ALA A 5 0.85 -23.09 -10.18
C ALA A 5 2.35 -23.41 -10.03
N ASP A 6 3.23 -22.70 -10.75
CA ASP A 6 4.68 -22.85 -10.62
C ASP A 6 5.17 -22.43 -9.25
N ALA A 7 4.76 -21.24 -8.78
CA ALA A 7 5.12 -20.76 -7.46
C ALA A 7 4.62 -21.70 -6.35
N GLY A 8 3.39 -22.21 -6.49
CA GLY A 8 2.83 -23.20 -5.57
C GLY A 8 3.62 -24.51 -5.55
N ARG A 9 4.04 -25.02 -6.72
CA ARG A 9 4.91 -26.21 -6.82
C ARG A 9 6.27 -25.99 -6.18
N ILE A 10 6.89 -24.84 -6.42
CA ILE A 10 8.18 -24.47 -5.81
C ILE A 10 8.02 -24.38 -4.29
N ALA A 11 7.00 -23.68 -3.80
CA ALA A 11 6.76 -23.52 -2.36
C ALA A 11 6.49 -24.87 -1.67
N ALA A 12 5.74 -25.77 -2.29
CA ALA A 12 5.47 -27.11 -1.76
C ALA A 12 6.74 -28.00 -1.69
N SER A 13 7.78 -27.68 -2.47
CA SER A 13 9.04 -28.44 -2.45
C SER A 13 9.96 -28.08 -1.27
N TYR A 14 9.73 -26.94 -0.63
CA TYR A 14 10.58 -26.43 0.44
C TYR A 14 10.50 -27.31 1.70
N GLN A 15 11.67 -27.78 2.17
CA GLN A 15 11.83 -28.57 3.39
C GLN A 15 12.05 -27.70 4.64
N SER A 16 12.45 -26.46 4.43
CA SER A 16 12.48 -25.38 5.42
C SER A 16 12.22 -24.07 4.70
N PHE A 17 11.85 -23.02 5.43
CA PHE A 17 11.54 -21.74 4.82
C PHE A 17 12.21 -20.56 5.54
N SER A 18 12.35 -19.47 4.80
CA SER A 18 12.70 -18.15 5.33
C SER A 18 11.72 -17.11 4.79
N ILE A 19 11.62 -15.96 5.46
CA ILE A 19 10.80 -14.83 5.04
C ILE A 19 11.72 -13.77 4.44
N GLY A 20 11.54 -13.51 3.14
CA GLY A 20 12.33 -12.55 2.37
C GLY A 20 11.60 -11.24 2.18
N MET A 21 12.36 -10.13 2.18
CA MET A 21 11.82 -8.80 1.87
C MET A 21 12.88 -7.87 1.28
N LEU A 22 12.42 -6.78 0.68
CA LEU A 22 13.26 -5.68 0.26
C LEU A 22 13.36 -4.65 1.39
N GLY A 23 14.57 -4.22 1.72
CA GLY A 23 14.91 -3.25 2.77
C GLY A 23 14.42 -1.83 2.49
N SER A 24 13.10 -1.62 2.55
CA SER A 24 12.43 -0.32 2.54
C SER A 24 10.95 -0.47 2.94
N HIS A 25 10.23 0.65 3.06
CA HIS A 25 8.79 0.74 3.37
C HIS A 25 8.35 0.07 4.70
N SER A 26 8.29 -1.26 4.74
CA SER A 26 7.79 -2.05 5.87
C SER A 26 8.70 -3.22 6.25
N ALA A 27 9.96 -3.23 5.80
CA ALA A 27 10.90 -4.32 6.09
C ALA A 27 11.13 -4.56 7.59
N LEU A 28 11.20 -3.52 8.42
CA LEU A 28 11.35 -3.68 9.87
C LEU A 28 10.13 -4.35 10.51
N GLU A 29 8.92 -3.97 10.10
CA GLU A 29 7.66 -4.55 10.57
C GLU A 29 7.55 -6.04 10.17
N ILE A 30 7.84 -6.35 8.91
CA ILE A 30 7.82 -7.73 8.40
C ILE A 30 8.86 -8.58 9.17
N ALA A 31 10.09 -8.09 9.31
CA ALA A 31 11.16 -8.83 9.99
C ALA A 31 10.90 -9.00 11.49
N SER A 32 10.43 -7.95 12.18
CA SER A 32 10.02 -8.02 13.59
C SER A 32 8.96 -9.11 13.80
N GLY A 33 7.92 -9.10 12.97
CA GLY A 33 6.86 -10.09 13.00
C GLY A 33 7.35 -11.52 12.73
N ALA A 34 8.19 -11.69 11.71
CA ALA A 34 8.81 -12.97 11.39
C ALA A 34 9.67 -13.51 12.56
N LYS A 35 10.47 -12.66 13.20
CA LYS A 35 11.29 -13.03 14.36
C LYS A 35 10.46 -13.45 15.57
N LYS A 36 9.34 -12.77 15.86
CA LYS A 36 8.40 -13.18 16.91
C LYS A 36 7.81 -14.59 16.66
N GLN A 37 7.68 -14.97 15.39
CA GLN A 37 7.22 -16.31 15.00
C GLN A 37 8.35 -17.34 14.90
N GLY A 38 9.60 -16.95 15.19
CA GLY A 38 10.78 -17.82 15.12
C GLY A 38 11.24 -18.12 13.69
N CYS A 39 10.81 -17.33 12.70
CA CYS A 39 11.15 -17.53 11.30
C CYS A 39 12.53 -16.93 10.99
N ARG A 40 13.28 -17.60 10.10
CA ARG A 40 14.49 -17.04 9.50
C ARG A 40 14.14 -15.88 8.57
N THR A 41 14.92 -14.80 8.60
CA THR A 41 14.65 -13.59 7.81
C THR A 41 15.79 -13.23 6.87
N MET A 42 15.45 -12.81 5.65
CA MET A 42 16.39 -12.33 4.64
C MET A 42 15.96 -10.96 4.12
N VAL A 43 16.89 -10.01 4.06
CA VAL A 43 16.64 -8.67 3.51
C VAL A 43 17.60 -8.31 2.39
N PHE A 44 17.03 -7.80 1.29
CA PHE A 44 17.78 -7.22 0.18
C PHE A 44 17.88 -5.71 0.37
N CYS A 45 19.09 -5.18 0.53
CA CYS A 45 19.35 -3.76 0.72
C CYS A 45 20.12 -3.18 -0.46
N GLN A 46 19.73 -1.98 -0.89
CA GLN A 46 20.50 -1.24 -1.89
C GLN A 46 21.66 -0.52 -1.20
N LYS A 47 22.85 -0.55 -1.80
CA LYS A 47 24.01 0.21 -1.32
C LYS A 47 23.67 1.70 -1.22
N GLY A 48 24.12 2.33 -0.13
CA GLY A 48 23.75 3.68 0.29
C GLY A 48 22.44 3.78 1.10
N ARG A 49 21.66 2.69 1.24
CA ARG A 49 20.38 2.65 1.96
C ARG A 49 20.30 1.51 2.99
N GLU A 50 21.41 0.84 3.23
CA GLU A 50 21.49 -0.39 4.01
C GLU A 50 21.67 -0.18 5.50
N GLN A 51 22.17 0.99 5.96
CA GLN A 51 22.58 1.18 7.35
C GLN A 51 21.46 0.89 8.37
N THR A 52 20.22 1.23 8.04
CA THR A 52 19.05 0.88 8.87
C THR A 52 19.01 -0.61 9.17
N TYR A 53 19.19 -1.47 8.17
CA TYR A 53 19.05 -2.91 8.30
C TYR A 53 20.37 -3.60 8.69
N ALA A 54 21.48 -3.17 8.10
CA ALA A 54 22.79 -3.81 8.26
C ALA A 54 23.52 -3.40 9.55
N LYS A 55 23.15 -2.25 10.14
CA LYS A 55 23.79 -1.72 11.35
C LYS A 55 22.79 -1.52 12.48
N HIS A 56 21.78 -0.67 12.29
CA HIS A 56 20.92 -0.22 13.40
C HIS A 56 19.91 -1.28 13.86
N TYR A 57 19.37 -2.07 12.94
CA TYR A 57 18.39 -3.13 13.21
C TYR A 57 18.88 -4.51 12.73
N ARG A 58 20.21 -4.74 12.79
CA ARG A 58 20.87 -5.99 12.35
C ARG A 58 20.31 -7.24 13.02
N ASN A 59 19.79 -7.10 14.25
CA ASN A 59 19.19 -8.17 15.04
C ASN A 59 17.93 -8.77 14.40
N LEU A 60 17.25 -8.05 13.50
CA LEU A 60 16.02 -8.52 12.86
C LEU A 60 16.27 -9.41 11.63
N PHE A 61 17.49 -9.48 11.13
CA PHE A 61 17.82 -10.11 9.85
C PHE A 61 18.82 -11.24 10.07
N ASP A 62 18.59 -12.44 9.54
CA ASP A 62 19.63 -13.49 9.57
C ASP A 62 20.59 -13.29 8.40
N ASP A 63 20.02 -13.06 7.22
CA ASP A 63 20.73 -12.82 5.97
C ASP A 63 20.49 -11.39 5.47
N ILE A 64 21.57 -10.68 5.17
CA ILE A 64 21.53 -9.38 4.50
C ILE A 64 22.26 -9.51 3.18
N VAL A 65 21.57 -9.18 2.09
CA VAL A 65 22.11 -9.18 0.73
C VAL A 65 22.20 -7.75 0.25
N LEU A 66 23.41 -7.31 -0.10
CA LEU A 66 23.63 -5.98 -0.68
C LEU A 66 23.59 -6.08 -2.20
N VAL A 67 22.83 -5.18 -2.83
CA VAL A 67 22.73 -5.01 -4.27
C VAL A 67 23.01 -3.55 -4.65
N ASP A 68 23.53 -3.31 -5.85
CA ASP A 68 23.78 -1.92 -6.30
C ASP A 68 22.46 -1.21 -6.63
N LYS A 69 21.51 -1.94 -7.22
CA LYS A 69 20.12 -1.52 -7.40
C LYS A 69 19.17 -2.60 -6.96
N PHE A 70 18.02 -2.21 -6.39
CA PHE A 70 16.99 -3.17 -5.98
C PHE A 70 16.50 -4.10 -7.10
N GLN A 71 16.53 -3.66 -8.36
CA GLN A 71 16.18 -4.50 -9.52
C GLN A 71 17.06 -5.74 -9.67
N GLU A 72 18.26 -5.74 -9.12
CA GLU A 72 19.19 -6.88 -9.22
C GLU A 72 18.70 -8.10 -8.44
N ILE A 73 17.65 -7.98 -7.62
CA ILE A 73 17.04 -9.12 -6.94
C ILE A 73 16.56 -10.22 -7.92
N VAL A 74 16.21 -9.85 -9.17
CA VAL A 74 15.84 -10.82 -10.21
C VAL A 74 17.03 -11.41 -10.99
N GLU A 75 18.27 -11.07 -10.60
CA GLU A 75 19.44 -11.73 -11.17
C GLU A 75 19.52 -13.18 -10.71
N ARG A 76 19.95 -14.06 -11.61
CA ARG A 76 20.06 -15.52 -11.37
C ARG A 76 20.73 -15.86 -10.04
N LYS A 77 21.86 -15.21 -9.70
CA LYS A 77 22.58 -15.44 -8.44
C LYS A 77 21.73 -15.16 -7.19
N ASN A 78 20.85 -14.17 -7.26
CA ASN A 78 20.00 -13.74 -6.15
C ASN A 78 18.74 -14.60 -6.06
N LEU A 79 18.15 -14.97 -7.20
CA LEU A 79 17.07 -15.94 -7.27
C LEU A 79 17.51 -17.31 -6.72
N GLU A 80 18.67 -17.83 -7.15
CA GLU A 80 19.23 -19.09 -6.63
C GLU A 80 19.43 -19.04 -5.11
N ARG A 81 19.90 -17.91 -4.59
CA ARG A 81 20.04 -17.69 -3.14
C ARG A 81 18.69 -17.72 -2.42
N LEU A 82 17.67 -17.07 -2.98
CA LEU A 82 16.31 -17.07 -2.44
C LEU A 82 15.70 -18.47 -2.44
N HIS A 83 15.85 -19.24 -3.54
CA HIS A 83 15.37 -20.62 -3.61
C HIS A 83 16.10 -21.55 -2.65
N ALA A 84 17.43 -21.44 -2.56
CA ALA A 84 18.23 -22.25 -1.63
C ALA A 84 17.85 -22.00 -0.17
N ALA A 85 17.40 -20.79 0.17
CA ALA A 85 16.91 -20.44 1.50
C ALA A 85 15.42 -20.77 1.74
N GLY A 86 14.74 -21.42 0.78
CA GLY A 86 13.30 -21.71 0.87
C GLY A 86 12.47 -20.44 1.06
N THR A 87 12.84 -19.36 0.39
CA THR A 87 12.29 -18.03 0.70
C THR A 87 10.83 -17.90 0.25
N ILE A 88 9.96 -17.54 1.18
CA ILE A 88 8.65 -16.97 0.89
C ILE A 88 8.79 -15.45 0.96
N PHE A 89 8.65 -14.78 -0.18
CA PHE A 89 8.88 -13.35 -0.30
C PHE A 89 7.63 -12.54 0.05
N VAL A 90 7.75 -11.59 0.98
CA VAL A 90 6.65 -10.70 1.39
C VAL A 90 6.81 -9.34 0.70
N PRO A 91 5.91 -8.98 -0.24
CA PRO A 91 6.04 -7.75 -1.01
C PRO A 91 5.68 -6.52 -0.17
N ASN A 92 6.45 -5.46 -0.34
CA ASN A 92 6.13 -4.11 0.12
C ASN A 92 6.11 -3.13 -1.07
N ARG A 93 5.71 -1.87 -0.85
CA ARG A 93 5.60 -0.88 -1.94
C ARG A 93 6.92 -0.68 -2.69
N SER A 94 8.04 -0.70 -1.99
CA SER A 94 9.36 -0.52 -2.58
C SER A 94 9.77 -1.68 -3.48
N PHE A 95 9.33 -2.91 -3.18
CA PHE A 95 9.48 -4.04 -4.09
C PHE A 95 8.75 -3.79 -5.41
N ALA A 96 7.45 -3.46 -5.34
CA ALA A 96 6.62 -3.18 -6.51
C ALA A 96 7.22 -2.07 -7.40
N VAL A 97 7.62 -0.94 -6.80
CA VAL A 97 8.11 0.23 -7.52
C VAL A 97 9.53 0.06 -8.04
N TYR A 98 10.48 -0.36 -7.18
CA TYR A 98 11.89 -0.35 -7.57
C TYR A 98 12.28 -1.55 -8.40
N VAL A 99 11.74 -2.75 -8.13
CA VAL A 99 12.02 -3.94 -8.94
C VAL A 99 11.32 -3.86 -10.29
N GLY A 100 10.12 -3.29 -10.32
CA GLY A 100 9.30 -3.09 -11.50
C GLY A 100 8.41 -4.28 -11.81
N TYR A 101 7.16 -4.00 -12.17
CA TYR A 101 6.11 -5.01 -12.36
C TYR A 101 6.44 -6.09 -13.38
N ASP A 102 7.06 -5.72 -14.51
CA ASP A 102 7.45 -6.70 -15.54
C ASP A 102 8.50 -7.69 -15.02
N ASN A 103 9.46 -7.21 -14.21
CA ASN A 103 10.46 -8.08 -13.60
C ASN A 103 9.81 -9.01 -12.57
N ILE A 104 8.90 -8.48 -11.74
CA ILE A 104 8.18 -9.27 -10.73
C ILE A 104 7.33 -10.37 -11.41
N GLU A 105 6.53 -10.00 -12.41
CA GLU A 105 5.60 -10.90 -13.09
C GLU A 105 6.27 -11.89 -14.05
N ALA A 106 7.42 -11.55 -14.64
CA ALA A 106 8.06 -12.39 -15.65
C ALA A 106 9.33 -13.10 -15.18
N LYS A 107 10.06 -12.57 -14.19
CA LYS A 107 11.40 -13.06 -13.83
C LYS A 107 11.56 -13.48 -12.37
N PHE A 108 10.74 -12.95 -11.45
CA PHE A 108 10.82 -13.29 -10.04
C PHE A 108 9.98 -14.53 -9.72
N ASP A 109 10.58 -15.71 -9.91
CA ASP A 109 9.97 -17.04 -9.75
C ASP A 109 9.99 -17.58 -8.31
N VAL A 110 10.52 -16.80 -7.38
CA VAL A 110 10.46 -17.09 -5.94
C VAL A 110 9.00 -16.99 -5.46
N PRO A 111 8.52 -17.93 -4.62
CA PRO A 111 7.17 -17.88 -4.06
C PRO A 111 6.89 -16.55 -3.36
N LEU A 112 5.89 -15.83 -3.85
CA LEU A 112 5.51 -14.52 -3.34
C LEU A 112 4.25 -14.65 -2.50
N PHE A 113 4.32 -14.33 -1.21
CA PHE A 113 3.14 -14.28 -0.34
C PHE A 113 2.23 -13.14 -0.79
N GLY A 114 0.99 -13.45 -1.13
CA GLY A 114 0.08 -12.48 -1.72
C GLY A 114 -0.23 -12.78 -3.20
N SER A 115 -0.98 -11.87 -3.84
CA SER A 115 -1.32 -11.95 -5.26
C SER A 115 -0.39 -11.09 -6.10
N ARG A 116 0.51 -11.73 -6.86
CA ARG A 116 1.55 -11.09 -7.68
C ARG A 116 0.94 -10.13 -8.70
N SER A 117 -0.13 -10.55 -9.39
CA SER A 117 -0.81 -9.74 -10.41
C SER A 117 -1.52 -8.51 -9.84
N MET A 118 -1.92 -8.55 -8.56
CA MET A 118 -2.59 -7.42 -7.93
C MET A 118 -1.64 -6.30 -7.51
N LEU A 119 -0.33 -6.57 -7.40
CA LEU A 119 0.65 -5.52 -7.12
C LEU A 119 0.60 -4.39 -8.16
N ARG A 120 0.45 -4.76 -9.45
CA ARG A 120 0.32 -3.79 -10.54
C ARG A 120 -1.03 -3.06 -10.52
N ALA A 121 -2.08 -3.68 -9.99
CA ALA A 121 -3.42 -3.08 -9.92
C ALA A 121 -3.48 -1.86 -8.98
N GLU A 122 -2.48 -1.63 -8.12
CA GLU A 122 -2.34 -0.36 -7.38
C GLU A 122 -2.13 0.84 -8.32
N GLU A 123 -1.54 0.63 -9.50
CA GLU A 123 -1.19 1.69 -10.44
C GLU A 123 -2.37 2.21 -11.24
N ARG A 124 -2.43 3.53 -11.41
CA ARG A 124 -3.61 4.23 -11.93
C ARG A 124 -3.73 4.20 -13.44
N ASP A 125 -2.66 3.88 -14.15
CA ASP A 125 -2.59 3.75 -15.60
C ASP A 125 -2.96 2.33 -16.10
N VAL A 126 -3.23 1.41 -15.18
CA VAL A 126 -3.67 0.04 -15.49
C VAL A 126 -5.19 0.00 -15.68
N GLN A 127 -5.67 -0.75 -16.68
CA GLN A 127 -7.09 -0.83 -17.03
C GLN A 127 -7.98 -1.27 -15.86
N ARG A 128 -7.60 -2.36 -15.18
CA ARG A 128 -8.33 -2.92 -14.03
C ARG A 128 -7.68 -2.53 -12.70
N ASN A 129 -7.32 -1.25 -12.56
CA ASN A 129 -6.66 -0.74 -11.37
C ASN A 129 -7.58 -0.72 -10.12
N GLN A 130 -7.05 -0.17 -9.03
CA GLN A 130 -7.76 0.03 -7.77
C GLN A 130 -9.14 0.71 -7.92
N TYR A 131 -9.33 1.67 -8.84
CA TYR A 131 -10.62 2.33 -9.04
C TYR A 131 -11.66 1.41 -9.64
N TYR A 132 -11.26 0.64 -10.65
CA TYR A 132 -12.10 -0.40 -11.22
C TYR A 132 -12.49 -1.42 -10.15
N LEU A 133 -11.54 -1.86 -9.31
CA LEU A 133 -11.82 -2.80 -8.22
C LEU A 133 -12.77 -2.23 -7.16
N LEU A 134 -12.62 -0.96 -6.78
CA LEU A 134 -13.54 -0.30 -5.86
C LEU A 134 -14.96 -0.19 -6.44
N GLU A 135 -15.08 0.09 -7.74
CA GLU A 135 -16.36 0.11 -8.45
C GLU A 135 -17.01 -1.27 -8.48
N GLN A 136 -16.26 -2.32 -8.86
CA GLN A 136 -16.76 -3.70 -8.83
C GLN A 136 -17.15 -4.15 -7.41
N ALA A 137 -16.44 -3.67 -6.40
CA ALA A 137 -16.74 -3.90 -4.98
C ALA A 137 -17.92 -3.05 -4.47
N LYS A 138 -18.46 -2.12 -5.27
CA LYS A 138 -19.51 -1.18 -4.86
C LYS A 138 -19.14 -0.40 -3.59
N ILE A 139 -17.87 -0.03 -3.47
CA ILE A 139 -17.36 0.78 -2.37
C ILE A 139 -17.46 2.25 -2.79
N SER A 140 -18.00 3.09 -1.90
CA SER A 140 -18.10 4.53 -2.17
C SER A 140 -16.70 5.11 -2.42
N THR A 141 -16.57 5.87 -3.51
CA THR A 141 -15.34 6.58 -3.88
C THR A 141 -15.66 8.04 -4.19
N PRO A 142 -14.69 8.96 -4.12
CA PRO A 142 -14.92 10.35 -4.51
C PRO A 142 -15.42 10.42 -5.95
N ARG A 143 -16.44 11.26 -6.21
CA ARG A 143 -16.93 11.46 -7.57
C ARG A 143 -15.80 11.95 -8.48
N ARG A 144 -15.69 11.33 -9.65
CA ARG A 144 -14.79 11.77 -10.71
C ARG A 144 -15.53 12.62 -11.73
N PHE A 145 -14.87 13.66 -12.19
CA PHE A 145 -15.40 14.56 -13.21
C PHE A 145 -14.65 14.32 -14.51
N ALA A 146 -15.39 14.07 -15.59
CA ALA A 146 -14.79 13.75 -16.89
C ALA A 146 -14.15 14.98 -17.53
N ASN A 147 -14.69 16.17 -17.21
CA ASN A 147 -14.18 17.44 -17.69
C ASN A 147 -14.40 18.54 -16.62
N PRO A 148 -13.65 19.66 -16.71
CA PRO A 148 -13.77 20.75 -15.74
C PRO A 148 -15.12 21.46 -15.72
N ASP A 149 -15.93 21.36 -16.78
CA ASP A 149 -17.21 22.06 -16.89
C ASP A 149 -18.32 21.38 -16.05
N GLU A 150 -18.09 20.14 -15.62
CA GLU A 150 -18.97 19.40 -14.71
C GLU A 150 -18.73 19.73 -13.23
N ILE A 151 -17.71 20.53 -12.88
CA ILE A 151 -17.40 20.86 -11.49
C ILE A 151 -18.58 21.60 -10.85
N ASP A 152 -19.24 20.94 -9.89
CA ASP A 152 -20.41 21.44 -9.16
C ASP A 152 -20.17 21.58 -7.64
N ARG A 153 -18.94 21.29 -7.17
CA ARG A 153 -18.55 21.26 -5.75
C ARG A 153 -17.03 21.45 -5.59
N LEU A 154 -16.56 21.47 -4.34
CA LEU A 154 -15.13 21.47 -4.04
C LEU A 154 -14.47 20.18 -4.55
N CYS A 155 -13.51 20.34 -5.45
CA CYS A 155 -12.72 19.26 -6.02
C CYS A 155 -11.24 19.45 -5.69
N ILE A 156 -10.53 18.32 -5.56
CA ILE A 156 -9.08 18.25 -5.63
C ILE A 156 -8.68 17.90 -7.06
N VAL A 157 -7.81 18.73 -7.62
CA VAL A 157 -7.26 18.55 -8.95
C VAL A 157 -5.81 18.09 -8.82
N LYS A 158 -5.49 16.98 -9.47
CA LYS A 158 -4.19 16.33 -9.44
C LYS A 158 -3.57 16.45 -10.83
N VAL A 159 -2.44 17.16 -10.94
CA VAL A 159 -1.76 17.39 -12.23
C VAL A 159 -0.28 17.00 -12.10
N PRO A 160 0.34 16.37 -13.12
CA PRO A 160 1.78 16.11 -13.11
C PRO A 160 2.59 17.40 -12.93
N GLU A 161 3.62 17.38 -12.08
CA GLU A 161 4.54 18.51 -11.91
C GLU A 161 5.57 18.54 -13.04
N ALA A 162 5.84 19.71 -13.63
CA ALA A 162 6.70 19.85 -14.81
C ALA A 162 8.15 19.36 -14.57
N GLY A 163 8.70 19.60 -13.37
CA GLY A 163 10.08 19.25 -13.01
C GLY A 163 10.25 17.90 -12.30
N ARG A 164 9.15 17.29 -11.85
CA ARG A 164 9.15 16.04 -11.07
C ARG A 164 8.02 15.15 -11.56
N LYS A 165 8.28 14.39 -12.63
CA LYS A 165 7.27 13.55 -13.29
C LYS A 165 6.58 12.54 -12.37
N LEU A 166 7.20 12.16 -11.26
CA LEU A 166 6.64 11.24 -10.25
C LEU A 166 5.77 11.97 -9.21
N GLU A 167 5.98 13.27 -9.02
CA GLU A 167 5.23 14.09 -8.08
C GLU A 167 4.04 14.77 -8.77
N ARG A 168 3.01 15.08 -8.00
CA ARG A 168 1.81 15.75 -8.50
C ARG A 168 1.66 17.09 -7.80
N ALA A 169 1.38 18.12 -8.60
CA ALA A 169 0.86 19.37 -8.10
C ALA A 169 -0.62 19.20 -7.78
N PHE A 170 -1.00 19.59 -6.57
CA PHE A 170 -2.39 19.59 -6.12
C PHE A 170 -2.93 21.02 -6.09
N PHE A 171 -4.18 21.19 -6.48
CA PHE A 171 -4.93 22.42 -6.20
C PHE A 171 -6.41 22.13 -6.05
N TYR A 172 -7.12 23.07 -5.45
CA TYR A 172 -8.55 22.95 -5.17
C TYR A 172 -9.34 23.90 -6.04
N ALA A 173 -10.50 23.47 -6.54
CA ALA A 173 -11.42 24.31 -7.29
C ALA A 173 -12.86 23.95 -6.94
N ALA A 174 -13.70 24.98 -6.74
CA ALA A 174 -15.12 24.78 -6.46
C ALA A 174 -16.05 25.11 -7.65
N SER A 175 -15.48 25.52 -8.79
CA SER A 175 -16.22 25.85 -10.01
C SER A 175 -15.34 25.68 -11.26
N PRO A 176 -15.94 25.60 -12.47
CA PRO A 176 -15.18 25.55 -13.72
C PRO A 176 -14.30 26.80 -13.92
N ALA A 177 -14.78 27.97 -13.49
CA ALA A 177 -14.02 29.22 -13.58
C ALA A 177 -12.78 29.20 -12.68
N GLU A 178 -12.92 28.77 -11.42
CA GLU A 178 -11.78 28.63 -10.51
C GLU A 178 -10.75 27.63 -11.04
N TYR A 179 -11.20 26.50 -11.59
CA TYR A 179 -10.33 25.50 -12.19
C TYR A 179 -9.47 26.14 -13.29
N ARG A 180 -10.11 26.81 -14.25
CA ARG A 180 -9.44 27.42 -15.41
C ARG A 180 -8.42 28.47 -14.96
N ASN A 181 -8.80 29.34 -14.02
CA ASN A 181 -7.92 30.39 -13.48
C ASN A 181 -6.69 29.80 -12.78
N LYS A 182 -6.90 28.83 -11.87
CA LYS A 182 -5.82 28.22 -11.07
C LYS A 182 -4.88 27.38 -11.93
N LEU A 183 -5.39 26.74 -12.98
CA LEU A 183 -4.59 25.98 -13.94
C LEU A 183 -3.74 26.91 -14.82
N GLN A 184 -4.32 27.98 -15.35
CA GLN A 184 -3.59 28.98 -16.14
C GLN A 184 -2.47 29.65 -15.34
N GLU A 185 -2.72 29.99 -14.08
CA GLU A 185 -1.70 30.54 -13.19
C GLU A 185 -0.51 29.58 -13.00
N ARG A 186 -0.78 28.29 -12.80
CA ARG A 186 0.23 27.25 -12.64
C ARG A 186 1.03 27.00 -13.92
N MET A 187 0.38 27.07 -15.07
CA MET A 187 1.06 27.03 -16.37
C MET A 187 1.97 28.24 -16.55
N ARG A 188 1.50 29.44 -16.20
CA ARG A 188 2.27 30.69 -16.30
C ARG A 188 3.50 30.69 -15.39
N THR A 189 3.40 30.10 -14.20
CA THR A 189 4.50 29.98 -13.23
C THR A 189 5.43 28.80 -13.49
N GLY A 190 5.17 27.99 -14.54
CA GLY A 190 5.99 26.85 -14.90
C GLY A 190 5.82 25.61 -14.00
N MET A 191 4.86 25.62 -13.07
CA MET A 191 4.59 24.47 -12.19
C MET A 191 3.97 23.30 -12.96
N VAL A 192 3.15 23.60 -13.97
CA VAL A 192 2.47 22.61 -14.83
C VAL A 192 2.85 22.88 -16.28
N ALA A 193 3.31 21.86 -16.99
CA ALA A 193 3.56 21.97 -18.42
C ALA A 193 2.22 21.98 -19.20
N VAL A 194 2.13 22.81 -20.24
CA VAL A 194 0.90 22.97 -21.05
C VAL A 194 0.36 21.63 -21.57
N GLN A 195 1.27 20.76 -22.01
CA GLN A 195 0.95 19.42 -22.52
C GLN A 195 0.44 18.44 -21.45
N ASP A 196 0.68 18.70 -20.17
CA ASP A 196 0.28 17.84 -19.05
C ASP A 196 -1.02 18.31 -18.39
N ALA A 197 -1.51 19.51 -18.75
CA ALA A 197 -2.77 20.06 -18.26
C ALA A 197 -3.99 19.17 -18.60
N SER A 198 -3.96 18.49 -19.75
CA SER A 198 -5.01 17.54 -20.17
C SER A 198 -5.01 16.23 -19.38
N LYS A 199 -3.95 15.95 -18.61
CA LYS A 199 -3.83 14.76 -17.75
C LYS A 199 -4.35 15.01 -16.34
N ALA A 200 -4.95 16.17 -16.10
CA ALA A 200 -5.51 16.52 -14.81
C ALA A 200 -6.60 15.51 -14.42
N VAL A 201 -6.48 14.95 -13.21
CA VAL A 201 -7.54 14.15 -12.60
C VAL A 201 -8.31 15.04 -11.65
N ILE A 202 -9.63 15.12 -11.85
CA ILE A 202 -10.55 15.95 -11.06
C ILE A 202 -11.42 15.02 -10.23
N GLU A 203 -11.24 15.09 -8.91
CA GLU A 203 -11.99 14.26 -7.95
C GLU A 203 -12.65 15.19 -6.92
N GLU A 204 -13.85 14.82 -6.48
CA GLU A 204 -14.50 15.44 -5.34
C GLU A 204 -13.56 15.47 -4.13
N PHE A 205 -13.50 16.63 -3.46
CA PHE A 205 -12.79 16.74 -2.20
C PHE A 205 -13.70 16.26 -1.08
N VAL A 206 -13.44 15.06 -0.57
CA VAL A 206 -14.22 14.47 0.51
C VAL A 206 -13.85 15.11 1.84
N VAL A 207 -14.74 15.95 2.37
CA VAL A 207 -14.59 16.56 3.69
C VAL A 207 -14.99 15.53 4.76
N GLY A 208 -14.01 15.03 5.50
CA GLY A 208 -14.23 14.06 6.57
C GLY A 208 -12.96 13.72 7.33
N ALA A 209 -13.08 12.82 8.30
CA ALA A 209 -11.94 12.33 9.08
C ALA A 209 -11.23 11.20 8.32
N TYR A 210 -9.93 11.34 8.07
CA TYR A 210 -9.15 10.33 7.35
C TYR A 210 -8.85 9.10 8.21
N PHE A 211 -9.01 7.93 7.60
CA PHE A 211 -8.68 6.62 8.17
C PHE A 211 -8.09 5.70 7.11
N ASN A 212 -7.04 4.98 7.49
CA ASN A 212 -6.52 3.84 6.75
C ASN A 212 -7.01 2.56 7.45
N ALA A 213 -7.96 1.84 6.87
CA ALA A 213 -8.44 0.56 7.40
C ALA A 213 -7.52 -0.56 6.91
N ASN A 214 -6.77 -1.18 7.81
CA ASN A 214 -5.80 -2.21 7.48
C ASN A 214 -6.38 -3.59 7.77
N PHE A 215 -6.36 -4.47 6.78
CA PHE A 215 -6.97 -5.79 6.83
C PHE A 215 -5.95 -6.90 6.58
N PHE A 216 -6.35 -8.11 6.94
CA PHE A 216 -5.74 -9.36 6.51
C PHE A 216 -6.82 -10.31 6.03
N PHE A 217 -6.71 -10.82 4.81
CA PHE A 217 -7.55 -11.93 4.35
C PHE A 217 -6.76 -13.24 4.44
N SER A 218 -7.22 -14.17 5.29
CA SER A 218 -6.62 -15.50 5.43
C SER A 218 -7.17 -16.45 4.37
N PRO A 219 -6.38 -16.84 3.35
CA PRO A 219 -6.80 -17.89 2.42
C PRO A 219 -6.96 -19.25 3.11
N LEU A 220 -6.19 -19.54 4.18
CA LEU A 220 -6.28 -20.82 4.86
C LEU A 220 -7.61 -21.00 5.60
N GLN A 221 -8.15 -19.91 6.15
CA GLN A 221 -9.38 -19.89 6.95
C GLN A 221 -10.58 -19.29 6.21
N GLN A 222 -10.37 -18.70 5.03
CA GLN A 222 -11.37 -17.92 4.29
C GLN A 222 -12.02 -16.83 5.16
N GLU A 223 -11.20 -16.14 5.97
CA GLU A 223 -11.65 -15.15 6.95
C GLU A 223 -11.01 -13.78 6.68
N LEU A 224 -11.80 -12.71 6.79
CA LEU A 224 -11.32 -11.33 6.81
C LEU A 224 -11.08 -10.86 8.25
N GLU A 225 -9.93 -10.25 8.49
CA GLU A 225 -9.56 -9.68 9.78
C GLU A 225 -9.27 -8.18 9.65
N LEU A 226 -9.79 -7.38 10.58
CA LEU A 226 -9.38 -6.00 10.74
C LEU A 226 -8.15 -5.93 11.67
N LEU A 227 -7.02 -5.52 11.12
CA LEU A 227 -5.77 -5.33 11.87
C LEU A 227 -5.73 -3.98 12.59
N GLY A 228 -6.49 -3.00 12.15
CA GLY A 228 -6.68 -1.71 12.83
C GLY A 228 -6.62 -0.51 11.90
N PHE A 229 -6.58 0.67 12.50
CA PHE A 229 -6.56 1.93 11.76
C PHE A 229 -5.33 2.78 12.08
N ASP A 230 -4.85 3.47 11.06
CA ASP A 230 -3.88 4.54 11.19
C ASP A 230 -4.33 5.78 10.41
N ARG A 231 -3.64 6.90 10.65
CA ARG A 231 -3.74 8.12 9.83
C ARG A 231 -2.33 8.52 9.42
N ARG A 232 -2.22 9.24 8.31
CA ARG A 232 -0.93 9.73 7.79
C ARG A 232 -0.50 11.01 8.50
N ILE A 233 0.81 11.12 8.71
CA ILE A 233 1.50 12.37 9.05
C ILE A 233 2.15 12.87 7.76
N GLN A 234 1.85 14.11 7.37
CA GLN A 234 2.15 14.63 6.03
C GLN A 234 2.86 15.99 6.07
N SER A 235 3.95 16.10 5.32
CA SER A 235 4.74 17.32 5.16
C SER A 235 4.51 17.96 3.78
N ASP A 236 4.32 19.28 3.67
CA ASP A 236 4.26 20.31 4.72
C ASP A 236 2.85 20.56 5.28
N LEU A 237 1.84 19.82 4.83
CA LEU A 237 0.43 20.00 5.21
C LEU A 237 0.22 20.11 6.72
N ASP A 238 0.68 19.14 7.52
CA ASP A 238 0.44 19.13 8.97
C ASP A 238 1.10 20.33 9.66
N GLY A 239 2.26 20.78 9.16
CA GLY A 239 2.92 21.98 9.65
C GLY A 239 2.11 23.25 9.39
N ILE A 240 1.49 23.35 8.22
CA ILE A 240 0.65 24.49 7.84
C ILE A 240 -0.64 24.50 8.66
N LEU A 241 -1.24 23.34 8.92
CA LEU A 241 -2.45 23.22 9.74
C LEU A 241 -2.25 23.64 11.20
N HIS A 242 -1.00 23.72 11.69
CA HIS A 242 -0.68 24.26 13.01
C HIS A 242 -0.58 25.80 13.07
N LEU A 243 -0.58 26.49 11.93
CA LEU A 243 -0.54 27.95 11.89
C LEU A 243 -1.94 28.55 12.07
N PRO A 244 -2.08 29.73 12.72
CA PRO A 244 -3.32 30.50 12.65
C PRO A 244 -3.65 30.90 11.21
N ALA A 245 -4.94 31.13 10.93
CA ALA A 245 -5.43 31.39 9.58
C ALA A 245 -4.73 32.57 8.89
N GLU A 246 -4.40 33.64 9.62
CA GLU A 246 -3.71 34.82 9.06
C GLU A 246 -2.34 34.45 8.46
N GLN A 247 -1.52 33.67 9.18
CA GLN A 247 -0.23 33.22 8.67
C GLN A 247 -0.39 32.20 7.54
N GLN A 248 -1.44 31.37 7.54
CA GLN A 248 -1.72 30.48 6.41
C GLN A 248 -1.98 31.26 5.12
N LEU A 249 -2.68 32.41 5.19
CA LEU A 249 -2.96 33.26 4.03
C LEU A 249 -1.70 33.94 3.46
N GLU A 250 -0.65 34.10 4.25
CA GLU A 250 0.65 34.62 3.78
C GLU A 250 1.44 33.59 2.95
N ILE A 251 1.10 32.29 3.04
CA ILE A 251 1.78 31.22 2.32
C ILE A 251 1.31 31.20 0.87
N LYS A 252 2.11 31.80 -0.02
CA LYS A 252 1.85 31.88 -1.47
C LYS A 252 2.41 30.69 -2.27
N ARG A 253 2.36 29.48 -1.69
CA ARG A 253 2.72 28.23 -2.38
C ARG A 253 1.68 27.14 -2.11
N ALA A 254 1.59 26.15 -3.00
CA ALA A 254 0.76 24.99 -2.77
C ALA A 254 1.33 24.14 -1.62
N THR A 255 0.45 23.62 -0.77
CA THR A 255 0.80 22.65 0.26
C THR A 255 1.13 21.30 -0.38
N GLN A 256 2.01 20.53 0.27
CA GLN A 256 2.36 19.17 -0.13
C GLN A 256 1.87 18.16 0.90
N ASN A 257 1.55 16.96 0.41
CA ASN A 257 1.01 15.85 1.21
C ASN A 257 2.01 14.70 1.29
N ILE A 258 3.31 15.01 1.44
CA ILE A 258 4.38 14.01 1.47
C ILE A 258 4.27 13.21 2.76
N GLU A 259 4.07 11.90 2.63
CA GLU A 259 3.97 11.01 3.78
C GLU A 259 5.33 10.87 4.48
N VAL A 260 5.34 11.20 5.77
CA VAL A 260 6.55 11.14 6.62
C VAL A 260 6.37 10.29 7.86
N GLY A 261 5.15 9.85 8.15
CA GLY A 261 4.87 9.00 9.31
C GLY A 261 3.40 8.60 9.41
N HIS A 262 3.08 7.90 10.51
CA HIS A 262 1.75 7.38 10.82
C HIS A 262 1.40 7.68 12.27
N MET A 263 0.13 7.97 12.53
CA MET A 263 -0.44 8.11 13.88
C MET A 263 -1.51 7.03 14.10
N PRO A 264 -1.64 6.49 15.33
CA PRO A 264 -2.66 5.48 15.61
C PRO A 264 -4.06 6.09 15.58
N ALA A 265 -5.05 5.28 15.20
CA ALA A 265 -6.44 5.67 15.30
C ALA A 265 -7.33 4.49 15.71
N THR A 266 -8.42 4.83 16.39
CA THR A 266 -9.57 3.94 16.57
C THR A 266 -10.77 4.57 15.86
N MET A 267 -11.71 3.73 15.48
CA MET A 267 -12.95 4.16 14.83
C MET A 267 -14.09 3.98 15.83
N ARG A 268 -15.10 4.84 15.75
CA ARG A 268 -16.36 4.63 16.47
C ARG A 268 -16.88 3.23 16.17
N GLU A 269 -17.13 2.43 17.20
CA GLU A 269 -17.43 1.00 17.07
C GLU A 269 -18.62 0.71 16.13
N SER A 270 -19.66 1.54 16.18
CA SER A 270 -20.83 1.42 15.30
C SER A 270 -20.54 1.62 13.81
N LEU A 271 -19.32 2.03 13.42
CA LEU A 271 -18.89 2.14 12.03
C LEU A 271 -18.09 0.92 11.55
N LEU A 272 -17.68 0.03 12.46
CA LEU A 272 -16.85 -1.12 12.11
C LEU A 272 -17.56 -2.07 11.14
N GLU A 273 -18.86 -2.30 11.31
CA GLU A 273 -19.65 -3.13 10.40
C GLU A 273 -19.58 -2.61 8.96
N LYS A 274 -19.68 -1.28 8.77
CA LYS A 274 -19.56 -0.65 7.45
C LYS A 274 -18.17 -0.86 6.84
N VAL A 275 -17.13 -0.79 7.66
CA VAL A 275 -15.74 -1.04 7.24
C VAL A 275 -15.52 -2.51 6.89
N PHE A 276 -16.05 -3.45 7.68
CA PHE A 276 -16.01 -4.88 7.37
C PHE A 276 -16.71 -5.21 6.05
N VAL A 277 -17.94 -4.70 5.84
CA VAL A 277 -18.67 -4.90 4.58
C VAL A 277 -17.87 -4.38 3.38
N ALA A 278 -17.20 -3.24 3.51
CA ALA A 278 -16.30 -2.73 2.46
C ALA A 278 -15.13 -3.69 2.22
N GLY A 279 -14.47 -4.19 3.26
CA GLY A 279 -13.39 -5.17 3.14
C GLY A 279 -13.82 -6.49 2.49
N GLU A 280 -14.98 -7.04 2.87
CA GLU A 280 -15.53 -8.28 2.33
C GLU A 280 -15.89 -8.13 0.84
N ASN A 281 -16.55 -7.02 0.50
CA ASN A 281 -16.87 -6.71 -0.89
C ASN A 281 -15.61 -6.55 -1.74
N PHE A 282 -14.56 -5.92 -1.19
CA PHE A 282 -13.28 -5.78 -1.88
C PHE A 282 -12.63 -7.15 -2.14
N VAL A 283 -12.56 -8.02 -1.14
CA VAL A 283 -12.03 -9.39 -1.29
C VAL A 283 -12.81 -10.17 -2.35
N LYS A 284 -14.14 -10.07 -2.35
CA LYS A 284 -15.01 -10.72 -3.33
C LYS A 284 -14.75 -10.22 -4.75
N ALA A 285 -14.68 -8.90 -4.94
CA ALA A 285 -14.40 -8.29 -6.24
C ALA A 285 -13.00 -8.65 -6.74
N ALA A 286 -12.00 -8.58 -5.86
CA ALA A 286 -10.63 -8.99 -6.18
C ALA A 286 -10.56 -10.45 -6.65
N LYS A 287 -11.27 -11.37 -5.98
CA LYS A 287 -11.32 -12.79 -6.38
C LYS A 287 -11.95 -12.99 -7.76
N ALA A 288 -12.97 -12.20 -8.12
CA ALA A 288 -13.61 -12.29 -9.43
C ALA A 288 -12.74 -11.69 -10.56
N GLU A 289 -12.12 -10.54 -10.30
CA GLU A 289 -11.41 -9.77 -11.33
C GLU A 289 -9.93 -10.16 -11.49
N TYR A 290 -9.30 -10.64 -10.41
CA TYR A 290 -7.89 -11.03 -10.32
C TYR A 290 -7.71 -12.35 -9.53
N PRO A 291 -8.17 -13.51 -10.03
CA PRO A 291 -7.92 -14.80 -9.37
C PRO A 291 -6.43 -15.00 -9.04
N PRO A 292 -6.07 -15.47 -7.84
CA PRO A 292 -6.93 -16.02 -6.78
C PRO A 292 -7.65 -14.99 -5.89
N GLY A 293 -7.40 -13.69 -6.12
CA GLY A 293 -7.94 -12.57 -5.35
C GLY A 293 -6.94 -12.02 -4.34
N MET A 294 -7.45 -11.31 -3.34
CA MET A 294 -6.63 -10.82 -2.23
C MET A 294 -6.13 -12.00 -1.39
N LEU A 295 -4.84 -11.96 -1.04
CA LEU A 295 -4.19 -12.91 -0.15
C LEU A 295 -3.34 -12.12 0.86
N GLY A 296 -3.61 -12.28 2.15
CA GLY A 296 -2.88 -11.57 3.19
C GLY A 296 -3.30 -10.11 3.35
N THR A 297 -2.32 -9.22 3.52
CA THR A 297 -2.56 -7.83 3.92
C THR A 297 -3.06 -6.94 2.78
N PHE A 298 -3.99 -6.05 3.11
CA PHE A 298 -4.41 -4.93 2.26
C PHE A 298 -4.93 -3.78 3.11
N ALA A 299 -5.07 -2.59 2.53
CA ALA A 299 -5.68 -1.46 3.22
C ALA A 299 -6.61 -0.66 2.31
N LEU A 300 -7.76 -0.27 2.87
CA LEU A 300 -8.70 0.68 2.27
C LEU A 300 -8.48 2.05 2.93
N GLN A 301 -8.02 3.01 2.14
CA GLN A 301 -7.63 4.34 2.63
C GLN A 301 -8.68 5.35 2.21
N GLY A 302 -9.25 6.03 3.19
CA GLY A 302 -10.46 6.78 2.96
C GLY A 302 -10.74 7.84 4.00
N SER A 303 -11.97 8.34 3.93
CA SER A 303 -12.51 9.34 4.84
C SER A 303 -13.89 8.90 5.35
N ILE A 304 -14.18 9.23 6.60
CA ILE A 304 -15.52 9.14 7.17
C ILE A 304 -16.16 10.52 7.10
N THR A 305 -17.24 10.65 6.33
CA THR A 305 -17.98 11.90 6.17
C THR A 305 -18.81 12.22 7.42
N LYS A 306 -19.34 13.45 7.50
CA LYS A 306 -20.29 13.85 8.56
C LYS A 306 -21.56 12.99 8.58
N ASP A 307 -21.93 12.44 7.43
CA ASP A 307 -23.08 11.54 7.24
C ASP A 307 -22.70 10.06 7.52
N LEU A 308 -21.50 9.86 8.11
CA LEU A 308 -20.94 8.58 8.52
C LEU A 308 -20.66 7.62 7.36
N GLU A 309 -20.53 8.11 6.13
CA GLU A 309 -20.17 7.29 4.96
C GLU A 309 -18.67 7.05 4.90
N PHE A 310 -18.26 5.82 4.57
CA PHE A 310 -16.86 5.47 4.36
C PHE A 310 -16.55 5.57 2.87
N VAL A 311 -15.78 6.61 2.51
CA VAL A 311 -15.42 6.91 1.12
C VAL A 311 -13.94 6.60 0.93
N VAL A 312 -13.64 5.63 0.08
CA VAL A 312 -12.28 5.14 -0.18
C VAL A 312 -11.70 5.84 -1.41
N PHE A 313 -10.50 6.39 -1.28
CA PHE A 313 -9.82 7.11 -2.37
C PHE A 313 -8.52 6.43 -2.84
N ASP A 314 -7.97 5.51 -2.05
CA ASP A 314 -6.76 4.74 -2.41
C ASP A 314 -6.77 3.35 -1.76
N VAL A 315 -6.15 2.37 -2.42
CA VAL A 315 -6.07 0.98 -1.94
C VAL A 315 -4.63 0.50 -1.99
N SER A 316 -4.20 -0.16 -0.90
CA SER A 316 -2.99 -0.97 -0.90
C SER A 316 -3.36 -2.45 -0.95
N MET A 317 -2.78 -3.21 -1.88
CA MET A 317 -3.06 -4.64 -2.11
C MET A 317 -1.86 -5.52 -1.69
N ARG A 318 -1.11 -5.06 -0.69
CA ARG A 318 0.07 -5.71 -0.10
C ARG A 318 0.27 -5.19 1.32
N MET A 319 1.44 -5.45 1.91
CA MET A 319 1.80 -4.86 3.20
C MET A 319 1.64 -3.33 3.17
N PRO A 320 0.73 -2.75 3.99
CA PRO A 320 0.31 -1.35 3.85
C PRO A 320 1.37 -0.37 4.31
N GLY A 321 2.25 -0.78 5.24
CA GLY A 321 3.30 0.08 5.81
C GLY A 321 2.81 0.91 6.98
N SER A 322 2.02 0.31 7.88
CA SER A 322 1.43 0.98 9.04
C SER A 322 2.03 0.42 10.34
N PRO A 323 3.34 0.63 10.62
CA PRO A 323 4.03 0.02 11.76
C PRO A 323 3.43 0.40 13.11
N VAL A 324 2.69 1.50 13.18
CA VAL A 324 1.98 1.95 14.38
C VAL A 324 0.96 0.93 14.90
N LEU A 325 0.45 0.05 14.02
CA LEU A 325 -0.49 -1.01 14.40
C LEU A 325 0.14 -2.07 15.31
N GLU A 326 1.46 -2.26 15.26
CA GLU A 326 2.18 -3.21 16.11
C GLU A 326 1.99 -2.93 17.60
N SER A 327 1.89 -1.66 17.98
CA SER A 327 1.83 -1.26 19.40
C SER A 327 0.50 -0.67 19.81
N PHE A 328 -0.28 -0.13 18.87
CA PHE A 328 -1.43 0.73 19.21
C PHE A 328 -2.76 0.26 18.63
N SER A 329 -2.79 -0.86 17.90
CA SER A 329 -4.07 -1.42 17.46
C SER A 329 -4.75 -2.21 18.59
N PRO A 330 -5.95 -1.80 19.06
CA PRO A 330 -6.71 -2.60 20.00
C PRO A 330 -7.39 -3.82 19.34
N TYR A 331 -7.65 -3.75 18.04
CA TYR A 331 -8.43 -4.77 17.31
C TYR A 331 -7.72 -6.12 17.28
N THR A 332 -6.40 -6.12 17.11
CA THR A 332 -5.62 -7.37 17.16
C THR A 332 -5.53 -7.91 18.58
N THR A 333 -5.48 -7.04 19.60
CA THR A 333 -5.57 -7.48 21.00
C THR A 333 -6.92 -8.13 21.32
N TYR A 334 -8.03 -7.61 20.80
CA TYR A 334 -9.34 -8.25 20.99
C TYR A 334 -9.42 -9.64 20.36
N LYS A 335 -8.81 -9.85 19.18
CA LYS A 335 -8.82 -11.14 18.50
C LYS A 335 -7.80 -12.14 19.08
N TYR A 336 -6.60 -11.68 19.44
CA TYR A 336 -5.46 -12.55 19.79
C TYR A 336 -5.08 -12.54 21.27
N GLY A 337 -5.73 -11.69 22.09
CA GLY A 337 -5.35 -11.49 23.50
C GLY A 337 -4.01 -10.77 23.69
N ARG A 338 -3.38 -10.31 22.61
CA ARG A 338 -2.11 -9.58 22.58
C ARG A 338 -2.00 -8.76 21.30
N HIS A 339 -1.06 -7.81 21.29
CA HIS A 339 -0.73 -7.11 20.06
C HIS A 339 -0.14 -8.08 19.02
N VAL A 340 -0.67 -7.99 17.80
CA VAL A 340 -0.17 -8.68 16.60
C VAL A 340 -0.04 -7.64 15.50
N SER A 341 1.16 -7.46 14.95
CA SER A 341 1.38 -6.54 13.83
C SER A 341 0.96 -7.15 12.49
N PRO A 342 0.73 -6.36 11.43
CA PRO A 342 0.58 -6.86 10.08
C PRO A 342 1.70 -7.82 9.63
N GLY A 343 2.95 -7.49 9.96
CA GLY A 343 4.11 -8.34 9.69
C GLY A 343 4.05 -9.67 10.45
N GLU A 344 3.65 -9.64 11.72
CA GLU A 344 3.52 -10.86 12.53
C GLU A 344 2.37 -11.74 12.05
N ARG A 345 1.21 -11.16 11.74
CA ARG A 345 0.06 -11.89 11.20
C ARG A 345 0.40 -12.58 9.88
N THR A 346 1.20 -11.93 9.04
CA THR A 346 1.73 -12.51 7.81
C THR A 346 2.63 -13.72 8.10
N ALA A 347 3.56 -13.58 9.05
CA ALA A 347 4.43 -14.70 9.45
C ALA A 347 3.65 -15.87 10.09
N MET A 348 2.60 -15.58 10.86
CA MET A 348 1.69 -16.60 11.40
C MET A 348 1.02 -17.41 10.29
N GLU A 349 0.53 -16.76 9.23
CA GLU A 349 -0.09 -17.44 8.08
C GLU A 349 0.92 -18.32 7.35
N ILE A 350 2.12 -17.80 7.06
CA ILE A 350 3.18 -18.55 6.37
C ILE A 350 3.61 -19.76 7.19
N LYS A 351 3.84 -19.57 8.50
CA LYS A 351 4.24 -20.65 9.40
C LYS A 351 3.18 -21.74 9.49
N ARG A 352 1.91 -21.35 9.56
CA ARG A 352 0.78 -22.30 9.56
C ARG A 352 0.68 -23.05 8.24
N ALA A 353 0.71 -22.34 7.10
CA ALA A 353 0.69 -22.96 5.79
C ALA A 353 1.85 -23.93 5.57
N PHE A 354 3.05 -23.60 6.06
CA PHE A 354 4.19 -24.50 6.00
C PHE A 354 3.96 -25.78 6.84
N ALA A 355 3.53 -25.63 8.09
CA ALA A 355 3.26 -26.75 8.99
C ALA A 355 2.12 -27.66 8.50
N GLU A 356 1.14 -27.10 7.78
CA GLU A 356 0.00 -27.84 7.21
C GLU A 356 0.26 -28.32 5.77
N HIS A 357 1.43 -28.08 5.18
CA HIS A 357 1.75 -28.36 3.76
C HIS A 357 0.82 -27.66 2.75
N ARG A 358 0.38 -26.44 3.07
CA ARG A 358 -0.58 -25.61 2.31
C ARG A 358 0.02 -24.31 1.78
N LEU A 359 1.35 -24.22 1.64
CA LEU A 359 2.02 -23.01 1.13
C LEU A 359 1.50 -22.59 -0.26
N ALA A 360 1.13 -23.54 -1.11
CA ALA A 360 0.60 -23.27 -2.45
C ALA A 360 -0.71 -22.43 -2.45
N GLU A 361 -1.44 -22.38 -1.33
CA GLU A 361 -2.69 -21.61 -1.22
C GLU A 361 -2.46 -20.12 -0.91
N ILE A 362 -1.26 -19.75 -0.48
CA ILE A 362 -0.96 -18.40 0.03
C ILE A 362 0.07 -17.64 -0.81
N VAL A 363 0.64 -18.32 -1.81
CA VAL A 363 1.66 -17.77 -2.70
C VAL A 363 1.19 -17.73 -4.14
N THR A 364 1.74 -16.79 -4.90
CA THR A 364 1.57 -16.73 -6.35
C THR A 364 2.88 -16.67 -7.09
#